data_AF-A0A2V9Q8L6-F1
#
_entry.id   AF-A0A2V9Q8L6-F1
#
_cell.length_a   1.000
_cell.length_b   1.000
_cell.length_c   1.000
_cell.angle_alpha   90.00
_cell.angle_beta   90.00
_cell.angle_gamma   90.00
#
_symmetry.space_group_name_H-M   'P 1'
#
loop_
_entity.id
_entity.type
_entity.pdbx_description
1 polymer ?
#
loop_
_entity_poly.entity_id
_entity_poly.type
_entity_poly.pdbx_seq_one_letter_code
_entity_poly.pdbx_strand_id
1 'polypeptide(L)'
;SETRLQKVIDQWHLYPQLRTFTREAVIEQMRNDVVIDVRQSGGGLALFSITYQGKDPDIVARVTNQLASDFIEWNLKSREQHAVGTTEFLNSQLQEAKKALEEQENNLRQYKMSHLGELPQQQEALLHTLSSLQAELQVNAANLNRLDEERLTLTRLPDFVPMSGGNPQPVSERAQLEMEKNQLETRLGELRRRYTDKFPEVQDLVRRLNHVNESLTALPADRSSETAASTSTKPTATALRLEVISREMQRLKEEQRRIQGQIATYQAKVEAIPRREQEMVDLTRNYDISKTRYESLLGKSYAADMSNELDSQEKGERFVILDPARVPEKPFKPNRRKLMAFSFFMSFFCSVGVVIIRTYLDPRVKTEREIRVVYPEPIPLLAAIPHIQSTIERRRHLRFVAFAVSFSILAIGAVAGLLWKIHPIL
;
A
#
# COMPACT_ATOMS: atom_id res chain seq x y z
N SER A 1 -5.44 31.26 -19.73
CA SER A 1 -4.00 31.29 -20.04
C SER A 1 -3.73 32.43 -21.00
N GLU A 2 -2.68 33.22 -20.76
CA GLU A 2 -2.29 34.39 -21.57
C GLU A 2 -2.04 34.03 -23.03
N THR A 3 -1.40 32.88 -23.29
CA THR A 3 -1.11 32.41 -24.66
C THR A 3 -2.36 32.12 -25.49
N ARG A 4 -3.43 31.65 -24.85
CA ARG A 4 -4.72 31.40 -25.53
C ARG A 4 -5.46 32.70 -25.82
N LEU A 5 -5.48 33.62 -24.86
CA LEU A 5 -6.06 34.95 -25.06
C LEU A 5 -5.34 35.69 -26.19
N GLN A 6 -4.01 35.59 -26.23
CA GLN A 6 -3.20 36.14 -27.31
C GLN A 6 -3.58 35.56 -28.69
N LYS A 7 -3.75 34.24 -28.80
CA LYS A 7 -4.18 33.60 -30.06
C LYS A 7 -5.52 34.18 -30.56
N VAL A 8 -6.48 34.40 -29.66
CA VAL A 8 -7.79 34.98 -29.98
C VAL A 8 -7.65 36.45 -30.39
N ILE A 9 -6.82 37.24 -29.69
CA ILE A 9 -6.51 38.65 -30.03
C ILE A 9 -5.92 38.77 -31.42
N ASP A 10 -4.95 37.92 -31.75
CA ASP A 10 -4.23 37.95 -33.03
C ASP A 10 -5.17 37.55 -34.18
N GLN A 11 -5.96 36.49 -33.98
CA GLN A 11 -6.89 35.95 -34.99
C GLN A 11 -8.01 36.92 -35.37
N TRP A 12 -8.62 37.59 -34.38
CA TRP A 12 -9.74 38.51 -34.61
C TRP A 12 -9.31 39.98 -34.69
N HIS A 13 -8.00 40.22 -34.67
CA HIS A 13 -7.41 41.56 -34.72
C HIS A 13 -7.98 42.52 -33.67
N LEU A 14 -8.17 42.03 -32.45
CA LEU A 14 -8.75 42.79 -31.35
C LEU A 14 -7.82 43.94 -30.92
N TYR A 15 -8.42 44.99 -30.35
CA TYR A 15 -7.71 46.14 -29.78
C TYR A 15 -6.71 46.84 -30.72
N PRO A 16 -7.10 47.26 -31.93
CA PRO A 16 -6.17 47.87 -32.90
C PRO A 16 -5.48 49.14 -32.36
N GLN A 17 -6.14 49.86 -31.46
CA GLN A 17 -5.64 51.10 -30.83
C GLN A 17 -4.57 50.84 -29.76
N LEU A 18 -4.51 49.63 -29.20
CA LEU A 18 -3.59 49.25 -28.13
C LEU A 18 -2.36 48.47 -28.65
N ARG A 19 -2.28 48.22 -29.97
CA ARG A 19 -1.15 47.51 -30.60
C ARG A 19 0.19 48.26 -30.49
N THR A 20 0.16 49.56 -30.21
CA THR A 20 1.35 50.38 -29.92
C THR A 20 1.86 50.21 -28.48
N PHE A 21 1.12 49.53 -27.60
CA PHE A 21 1.51 49.27 -26.21
C PHE A 21 2.14 47.86 -26.05
N THR A 22 2.62 47.53 -24.84
CA THR A 22 3.18 46.21 -24.54
C THR A 22 2.14 45.11 -24.68
N ARG A 23 2.58 43.91 -25.09
CA ARG A 23 1.70 42.76 -25.32
C ARG A 23 0.87 42.38 -24.08
N GLU A 24 1.48 42.49 -22.90
CA GLU A 24 0.84 42.25 -21.60
C GLU A 24 -0.35 43.17 -21.36
N ALA A 25 -0.24 44.46 -21.73
CA ALA A 25 -1.32 45.42 -21.55
C ALA A 25 -2.57 45.08 -22.40
N VAL A 26 -2.37 44.51 -23.59
CA VAL A 26 -3.47 44.07 -24.46
C VAL A 26 -4.17 42.83 -23.89
N ILE A 27 -3.41 41.90 -23.30
CA ILE A 27 -3.95 40.68 -22.69
C ILE A 27 -4.74 41.03 -21.42
N GLU A 28 -4.21 41.92 -20.57
CA GLU A 28 -4.93 42.40 -19.38
C GLU A 28 -6.20 43.16 -19.75
N GLN A 29 -6.20 43.94 -20.84
CA GLN A 29 -7.43 44.56 -21.35
C GLN A 29 -8.47 43.50 -21.73
N MET A 30 -8.08 42.46 -22.48
CA MET A 30 -8.99 41.35 -22.82
C MET A 30 -9.50 40.63 -21.59
N ARG A 31 -8.65 40.43 -20.58
CA ARG A 31 -9.03 39.81 -19.31
C ARG A 31 -10.11 40.61 -18.58
N ASN A 32 -10.01 41.93 -18.59
CA ASN A 32 -11.01 42.82 -17.97
C ASN A 32 -12.33 42.85 -18.76
N ASP A 33 -12.27 42.63 -20.07
CA ASP A 33 -13.46 42.61 -20.93
C ASP A 33 -14.20 41.26 -20.85
N VAL A 34 -13.53 40.18 -20.42
CA VAL A 34 -14.13 38.85 -20.18
C VAL A 34 -14.61 38.72 -18.74
N VAL A 35 -15.90 38.44 -18.56
CA VAL A 35 -16.52 38.19 -17.25
C VAL A 35 -17.08 36.77 -17.22
N ILE A 36 -16.75 36.02 -16.18
CA ILE A 36 -17.24 34.65 -15.96
C ILE A 36 -18.15 34.67 -14.72
N ASP A 37 -19.42 34.30 -14.89
CA ASP A 37 -20.39 34.16 -13.81
C ASP A 37 -20.78 32.68 -13.65
N VAL A 38 -20.48 32.10 -12.49
CA VAL A 38 -20.76 30.69 -12.18
C VAL A 38 -22.02 30.63 -11.32
N ARG A 39 -23.07 30.03 -11.87
CA ARG A 39 -24.34 29.82 -11.19
C ARG A 39 -24.51 28.35 -10.86
N GLN A 40 -24.44 28.03 -9.56
CA GLN A 40 -24.85 26.71 -9.10
C GLN A 40 -26.38 26.66 -9.09
N SER A 41 -26.95 25.82 -9.97
CA SER A 41 -28.37 25.51 -9.91
C SER A 41 -28.59 24.40 -8.89
N GLY A 42 -29.61 24.51 -8.04
CA GLY A 42 -29.87 23.61 -6.90
C GLY A 42 -30.16 22.14 -7.24
N GLY A 43 -29.98 21.71 -8.49
CA GLY A 43 -30.15 20.34 -8.98
C GLY A 43 -28.85 19.63 -9.40
N GLY A 44 -27.68 20.09 -8.93
CA GLY A 44 -26.39 19.44 -9.22
C GLY A 44 -25.76 19.82 -10.58
N LEU A 45 -26.46 20.57 -11.43
CA LEU A 45 -25.91 21.13 -12.65
C LEU A 45 -25.19 22.44 -12.36
N ALA A 46 -23.88 22.46 -12.56
CA ALA A 46 -23.08 23.68 -12.54
C ALA A 46 -23.18 24.38 -13.91
N LEU A 47 -23.85 25.53 -13.95
CA LEU A 47 -23.88 26.37 -15.14
C LEU A 47 -22.86 27.50 -14.96
N PHE A 48 -22.11 27.80 -16.01
CA PHE A 48 -21.31 29.03 -16.04
C PHE A 48 -21.63 29.78 -17.33
N SER A 49 -21.52 31.10 -17.26
CA SER A 49 -21.71 32.00 -18.39
C SER A 49 -20.41 32.76 -18.65
N ILE A 50 -20.03 32.84 -19.92
CA ILE A 50 -18.88 33.62 -20.39
C ILE A 50 -19.45 34.84 -21.12
N THR A 51 -19.08 36.03 -20.66
CA THR A 51 -19.45 37.31 -21.28
C THR A 51 -18.19 38.00 -21.77
N TYR A 52 -18.22 38.56 -22.98
CA TYR A 52 -17.15 39.38 -23.52
C TYR A 52 -17.71 40.73 -23.96
N GLN A 53 -17.02 41.82 -23.60
CA GLN A 53 -17.40 43.19 -23.93
C GLN A 53 -16.54 43.72 -25.08
N GLY A 54 -17.14 44.37 -26.07
CA GLY A 54 -16.38 44.90 -27.21
C GLY A 54 -17.08 46.02 -27.99
N LYS A 55 -16.46 46.46 -29.10
CA LYS A 55 -16.98 47.57 -29.94
C LYS A 55 -17.81 47.08 -31.11
N ASP A 56 -17.44 45.95 -31.72
CA ASP A 56 -18.09 45.42 -32.93
C ASP A 56 -19.01 44.26 -32.57
N PRO A 57 -20.33 44.35 -32.85
CA PRO A 57 -21.31 43.37 -32.40
C PRO A 57 -21.06 41.97 -32.98
N ASP A 58 -20.66 41.91 -34.25
CA ASP A 58 -20.34 40.65 -34.93
C ASP A 58 -19.07 39.98 -34.39
N ILE A 59 -18.08 40.78 -33.99
CA ILE A 59 -16.82 40.27 -33.43
C ILE A 59 -17.07 39.80 -32.00
N VAL A 60 -17.85 40.53 -31.21
CA VAL A 60 -18.18 40.17 -29.83
C VAL A 60 -18.84 38.80 -29.74
N ALA A 61 -19.85 38.54 -30.58
CA ALA A 61 -20.53 37.24 -30.61
C ALA A 61 -19.58 36.10 -31.02
N ARG A 62 -18.74 36.31 -32.05
CA ARG A 62 -17.77 35.30 -32.52
C ARG A 62 -16.69 35.01 -31.50
N VAL A 63 -16.12 36.04 -30.87
CA VAL A 63 -15.10 35.90 -29.82
C VAL A 63 -15.69 35.14 -28.63
N THR A 64 -16.93 35.44 -28.22
CA THR A 64 -17.58 34.75 -27.09
C THR A 64 -17.78 33.26 -27.37
N ASN A 65 -18.28 32.90 -28.57
CA ASN A 65 -18.43 31.51 -28.98
C ASN A 65 -17.08 30.78 -29.13
N GLN A 66 -16.05 31.47 -29.63
CA GLN A 66 -14.70 30.92 -29.72
C GLN A 66 -14.14 30.63 -28.32
N LEU A 67 -14.27 31.56 -27.37
CA LEU A 67 -13.81 31.38 -25.99
C LEU A 67 -14.50 30.18 -25.31
N ALA A 68 -15.80 30.00 -25.54
CA ALA A 68 -16.53 28.84 -25.04
C ALA A 68 -16.01 27.52 -25.65
N SER A 69 -15.76 27.50 -26.96
CA SER A 69 -15.23 26.32 -27.66
C SER A 69 -13.80 25.99 -27.22
N ASP A 70 -12.93 27.00 -27.13
CA ASP A 70 -11.54 26.86 -26.68
C ASP A 70 -11.46 26.38 -25.23
N PHE A 71 -12.42 26.76 -24.38
CA PHE A 71 -12.52 26.28 -23.00
C PHE A 71 -12.85 24.78 -22.96
N ILE A 72 -13.82 24.33 -23.76
CA ILE A 72 -14.19 22.91 -23.84
C ILE A 72 -13.02 22.08 -24.36
N GLU A 73 -12.36 22.52 -25.43
CA GLU A 73 -11.18 21.85 -25.99
C GLU A 73 -10.03 21.80 -24.96
N TRP A 74 -9.77 22.91 -24.27
CA TRP A 74 -8.77 22.94 -23.19
C TRP A 74 -9.10 21.96 -22.08
N ASN A 75 -10.35 21.93 -21.63
CA ASN A 75 -10.77 21.05 -20.55
C ASN A 75 -10.61 19.57 -20.95
N LEU A 76 -11.02 19.20 -22.16
CA LEU A 76 -10.85 17.84 -22.68
C LEU A 76 -9.37 17.44 -22.71
N LYS A 77 -8.51 18.28 -23.31
CA LYS A 77 -7.07 18.02 -23.38
C LYS A 77 -6.41 17.98 -22.00
N SER A 78 -6.84 18.85 -21.10
CA SER A 78 -6.35 18.89 -19.72
C SER A 78 -6.71 17.60 -18.98
N ARG A 79 -7.95 17.12 -19.12
CA ARG A 79 -8.41 15.86 -18.52
C ARG A 79 -7.65 14.66 -19.08
N GLU A 80 -7.47 14.60 -20.40
CA GLU A 80 -6.68 13.54 -21.04
C GLU A 80 -5.24 13.51 -20.50
N GLN A 81 -4.56 14.67 -20.44
CA GLN A 81 -3.22 14.77 -19.88
C GLN A 81 -3.14 14.34 -18.41
N HIS A 82 -4.12 14.72 -17.59
CA HIS A 82 -4.19 14.32 -16.19
C HIS A 82 -4.47 12.82 -16.03
N ALA A 83 -5.34 12.25 -16.86
CA ALA A 83 -5.64 10.82 -16.86
C ALA A 83 -4.39 10.01 -17.23
N VAL A 84 -3.72 10.35 -18.33
CA VAL A 84 -2.46 9.71 -18.78
C VAL A 84 -1.38 9.82 -17.69
N GLY A 85 -1.16 11.02 -17.14
CA GLY A 85 -0.15 11.21 -16.08
C GLY A 85 -0.46 10.42 -14.80
N THR A 86 -1.74 10.25 -14.45
CA THR A 86 -2.15 9.44 -13.30
C THR A 86 -1.91 7.96 -13.55
N THR A 87 -2.28 7.45 -14.73
CA THR A 87 -2.03 6.05 -15.12
C THR A 87 -0.53 5.74 -15.20
N GLU A 88 0.28 6.63 -15.79
CA GLU A 88 1.74 6.47 -15.82
C GLU A 88 2.35 6.45 -14.41
N PHE A 89 1.92 7.38 -13.54
CA PHE A 89 2.35 7.41 -12.14
C PHE A 89 1.99 6.11 -11.42
N LEU A 90 0.73 5.65 -11.52
CA LEU A 90 0.28 4.40 -10.89
C LEU A 90 1.03 3.18 -11.42
N ASN A 91 1.26 3.10 -12.73
CA ASN A 91 2.04 2.03 -13.35
C ASN A 91 3.49 1.99 -12.85
N SER A 92 4.13 3.15 -12.72
CA SER A 92 5.49 3.24 -12.17
C SER A 92 5.55 2.76 -10.71
N GLN A 93 4.57 3.18 -9.90
CA GLN A 93 4.46 2.78 -8.50
C GLN A 93 4.12 1.28 -8.35
N LEU A 94 3.31 0.74 -9.26
CA LEU A 94 2.96 -0.68 -9.29
C LEU A 94 4.18 -1.53 -9.63
N GLN A 95 5.01 -1.11 -10.60
CA GLN A 95 6.26 -1.80 -10.91
C GLN A 95 7.25 -1.77 -9.73
N GLU A 96 7.36 -0.65 -9.04
CA GLU A 96 8.19 -0.52 -7.84
C GLU A 96 7.70 -1.43 -6.71
N ALA A 97 6.38 -1.40 -6.44
CA ALA A 97 5.76 -2.26 -5.44
C ALA A 97 5.88 -3.75 -5.78
N LYS A 98 5.79 -4.12 -7.06
CA LYS A 98 6.00 -5.49 -7.53
C LYS A 98 7.43 -5.95 -7.26
N LYS A 99 8.43 -5.14 -7.60
CA LYS A 99 9.84 -5.46 -7.31
C LYS A 99 10.09 -5.63 -5.80
N ALA A 100 9.53 -4.72 -4.99
CA ALA A 100 9.64 -4.83 -3.53
C ALA A 100 8.97 -6.10 -2.99
N LEU A 101 7.80 -6.47 -3.52
CA LEU A 101 7.13 -7.73 -3.18
C LEU A 101 7.98 -8.95 -3.55
N GLU A 102 8.50 -9.01 -4.77
CA GLU A 102 9.38 -10.09 -5.25
C GLU A 102 10.65 -10.21 -4.38
N GLU A 103 11.21 -9.09 -3.94
CA GLU A 103 12.34 -9.07 -3.01
C GLU A 103 11.97 -9.68 -1.64
N GLN A 104 10.83 -9.28 -1.05
CA GLN A 104 10.38 -9.86 0.22
C GLN A 104 10.02 -11.34 0.10
N GLU A 105 9.40 -11.74 -1.01
CA GLU A 105 9.15 -13.16 -1.32
C GLU A 105 10.44 -13.95 -1.41
N ASN A 106 11.46 -13.40 -2.09
CA ASN A 106 12.76 -14.05 -2.21
C ASN A 106 13.46 -14.17 -0.85
N ASN A 107 13.43 -13.11 -0.04
CA ASN A 107 13.99 -13.12 1.32
C ASN A 107 13.31 -14.18 2.19
N LEU A 108 11.98 -14.24 2.18
CA LEU A 108 11.21 -15.25 2.92
C LEU A 108 11.50 -16.67 2.43
N ARG A 109 11.59 -16.86 1.10
CA ARG A 109 11.91 -18.16 0.49
C ARG A 109 13.31 -18.61 0.88
N GLN A 110 14.30 -17.73 0.74
CA GLN A 110 15.69 -18.01 1.09
C GLN A 110 15.84 -18.33 2.57
N TYR A 111 15.15 -17.58 3.44
CA TYR A 111 15.15 -17.84 4.89
C TYR A 111 14.56 -19.21 5.23
N LYS A 112 13.44 -19.60 4.60
CA LYS A 112 12.84 -20.94 4.75
C LYS A 112 13.77 -22.04 4.25
N MET A 113 14.47 -21.81 3.14
CA MET A 113 15.42 -22.78 2.57
C MET A 113 16.69 -22.94 3.43
N SER A 114 17.25 -21.86 3.98
CA SER A 114 18.47 -21.92 4.78
C SER A 114 18.26 -22.51 6.18
N HIS A 115 17.03 -22.47 6.70
CA HIS A 115 16.68 -22.96 8.04
C HIS A 115 15.73 -24.17 8.02
N LEU A 116 15.76 -24.95 6.92
CA LEU A 116 15.07 -26.24 6.83
C LEU A 116 15.50 -27.15 8.00
N GLY A 117 14.56 -27.63 8.79
CA GLY A 117 14.81 -28.43 9.99
C GLY A 117 14.84 -27.64 11.30
N GLU A 118 14.68 -26.31 11.27
CA GLU A 118 14.59 -25.42 12.44
C GLU A 118 13.32 -24.55 12.41
N LEU A 119 12.36 -24.89 11.54
CA LEU A 119 11.14 -24.11 11.37
C LEU A 119 10.08 -24.46 12.42
N PRO A 120 9.25 -23.50 12.87
CA PRO A 120 8.17 -23.76 13.83
C PRO A 120 7.19 -24.86 13.40
N GLN A 121 6.88 -24.93 12.10
CA GLN A 121 6.00 -25.96 11.52
C GLN A 121 6.55 -27.39 11.69
N GLN A 122 7.85 -27.54 11.94
CA GLN A 122 8.52 -28.83 12.11
C GLN A 122 8.78 -29.17 13.58
N GLN A 123 8.39 -28.29 14.51
CA GLN A 123 8.63 -28.47 15.95
C GLN A 123 8.06 -29.80 16.46
N GLU A 124 6.83 -30.14 16.10
CA GLU A 124 6.20 -31.40 16.52
C GLU A 124 6.98 -32.62 16.03
N ALA A 125 7.42 -32.61 14.77
CA ALA A 125 8.23 -33.69 14.20
C ALA A 125 9.59 -33.80 14.91
N LEU A 126 10.23 -32.67 15.23
CA LEU A 126 11.49 -32.63 15.98
C LEU A 126 11.33 -33.19 17.40
N LEU A 127 10.29 -32.78 18.12
CA LEU A 127 9.98 -33.28 19.46
C LEU A 127 9.68 -34.78 19.46
N HIS A 128 8.96 -35.28 18.45
CA HIS A 128 8.72 -36.71 18.28
C HIS A 128 10.03 -37.48 18.01
N THR A 129 10.91 -36.97 17.15
CA THR A 129 12.22 -37.60 16.95
C THR A 129 13.06 -37.58 18.23
N LEU A 130 13.00 -36.50 19.00
CA LEU A 130 13.72 -36.36 20.26
C LEU A 130 13.23 -37.37 21.30
N SER A 131 11.91 -37.50 21.47
CA SER A 131 11.32 -38.49 22.39
C SER A 131 11.65 -39.93 21.97
N SER A 132 11.66 -40.22 20.67
CA SER A 132 12.06 -41.54 20.16
C SER A 132 13.54 -41.86 20.45
N LEU A 133 14.44 -40.89 20.27
CA LEU A 133 15.87 -41.04 20.60
C LEU A 133 16.08 -41.16 22.12
N GLN A 134 15.31 -40.45 22.93
CA GLN A 134 15.35 -40.60 24.39
C GLN A 134 14.90 -41.99 24.84
N ALA A 135 13.85 -42.54 24.23
CA ALA A 135 13.40 -43.90 24.50
C ALA A 135 14.47 -44.92 24.07
N GLU A 136 15.09 -44.74 22.90
CA GLU A 136 16.19 -45.58 22.41
C GLU A 136 17.40 -45.53 23.35
N LEU A 137 17.78 -44.35 23.84
CA LEU A 137 18.82 -44.15 24.83
C LEU A 137 18.52 -44.92 26.13
N GLN A 138 17.26 -44.87 26.59
CA GLN A 138 16.84 -45.53 27.82
C GLN A 138 16.90 -47.06 27.68
N VAL A 139 16.50 -47.61 26.53
CA VAL A 139 16.64 -49.03 26.21
C VAL A 139 18.11 -49.43 26.14
N ASN A 140 18.97 -48.64 25.48
CA ASN A 140 20.40 -48.91 25.40
C ASN A 140 21.06 -48.90 26.79
N ALA A 141 20.73 -47.91 27.63
CA ALA A 141 21.21 -47.82 29.00
C ALA A 141 20.78 -49.03 29.86
N ALA A 142 19.55 -49.51 29.70
CA ALA A 142 19.07 -50.71 30.38
C ALA A 142 19.85 -51.97 29.94
N ASN A 143 20.15 -52.10 28.64
CA ASN A 143 20.95 -53.21 28.12
C ASN A 143 22.40 -53.17 28.64
N LEU A 144 23.01 -51.98 28.73
CA LEU A 144 24.33 -51.78 29.32
C LEU A 144 24.36 -52.19 30.79
N ASN A 145 23.38 -51.76 31.58
CA ASN A 145 23.29 -52.13 32.99
C ASN A 145 23.14 -53.64 33.17
N ARG A 146 22.31 -54.29 32.34
CA ARG A 146 22.16 -55.75 32.36
C ARG A 146 23.46 -56.49 32.04
N LEU A 147 24.23 -56.03 31.06
CA LEU A 147 25.54 -56.62 30.74
C LEU A 147 26.59 -56.35 31.83
N ASP A 148 26.54 -55.20 32.48
CA ASP A 148 27.43 -54.88 33.59
C ASP A 148 27.14 -55.77 34.81
N GLU A 149 25.86 -56.02 35.10
CA GLU A 149 25.43 -57.01 36.11
C GLU A 149 25.92 -58.44 35.76
N GLU A 150 25.76 -58.89 34.50
CA GLU A 150 26.27 -60.20 34.05
C GLU A 150 27.81 -60.26 34.18
N ARG A 151 28.52 -59.19 33.82
CA ARG A 151 29.97 -59.11 34.00
C ARG A 151 30.38 -59.19 35.48
N LEU A 152 29.69 -58.45 36.35
CA LEU A 152 29.96 -58.42 37.79
C LEU A 152 29.71 -59.79 38.42
N THR A 153 28.63 -60.47 38.05
CA THR A 153 28.35 -61.84 38.51
C THR A 153 29.45 -62.81 38.04
N LEU A 154 29.84 -62.78 36.76
CA LEU A 154 30.92 -63.63 36.23
C LEU A 154 32.30 -63.33 36.85
N THR A 155 32.55 -62.09 37.26
CA THR A 155 33.80 -61.69 37.94
C THR A 155 33.78 -62.07 39.43
N ARG A 156 32.60 -62.12 40.06
CA ARG A 156 32.41 -62.47 41.48
C ARG A 156 32.28 -63.96 41.73
N LEU A 157 31.90 -64.75 40.73
CA LEU A 157 32.13 -66.20 40.82
C LEU A 157 33.64 -66.38 41.00
N PRO A 158 34.10 -66.95 42.13
CA PRO A 158 35.49 -67.40 42.22
C PRO A 158 35.74 -68.33 41.03
N ASP A 159 37.00 -68.51 40.63
CA ASP A 159 37.39 -69.65 39.79
C ASP A 159 36.95 -70.94 40.49
N PHE A 160 35.68 -71.30 40.35
CA PHE A 160 35.16 -72.60 40.63
C PHE A 160 35.62 -73.40 39.42
N VAL A 161 36.91 -73.75 39.44
CA VAL A 161 37.41 -74.93 38.77
C VAL A 161 36.48 -76.02 39.28
N PRO A 162 35.58 -76.58 38.46
CA PRO A 162 35.02 -77.86 38.82
C PRO A 162 36.25 -78.75 38.89
N MET A 163 36.60 -79.22 40.08
CA MET A 163 37.40 -80.43 40.24
C MET A 163 36.55 -81.58 39.66
N SER A 164 36.43 -81.57 38.34
CA SER A 164 35.89 -82.59 37.48
C SER A 164 36.70 -82.44 36.21
N GLY A 165 37.84 -83.12 36.20
CA GLY A 165 38.74 -83.25 35.06
C GLY A 165 38.09 -84.05 33.94
N GLY A 166 36.94 -83.61 33.45
CA GLY A 166 36.40 -83.99 32.16
C GLY A 166 36.95 -83.01 31.14
N ASN A 167 38.14 -83.29 30.59
CA ASN A 167 38.45 -82.79 29.26
C ASN A 167 37.25 -83.12 28.35
N PRO A 168 36.84 -82.24 27.42
CA PRO A 168 35.95 -82.66 26.35
C PRO A 168 36.64 -83.84 25.67
N GLN A 169 36.05 -85.02 25.85
CA GLN A 169 36.41 -86.20 25.09
C GLN A 169 36.48 -85.76 23.62
N PRO A 170 37.46 -86.22 22.81
CA PRO A 170 37.17 -86.33 21.39
C PRO A 170 35.86 -87.11 21.35
N VAL A 171 34.78 -86.42 20.97
CA VAL A 171 33.41 -86.93 21.08
C VAL A 171 33.48 -88.30 20.49
N SER A 172 33.40 -89.34 21.34
CA SER A 172 33.64 -90.70 20.88
C SER A 172 32.68 -90.92 19.73
N GLU A 173 33.10 -91.65 18.70
CA GLU A 173 32.26 -91.87 17.52
C GLU A 173 30.85 -92.34 17.94
N ARG A 174 30.80 -93.08 19.06
CA ARG A 174 29.58 -93.40 19.82
C ARG A 174 28.80 -92.20 20.37
N ALA A 175 29.42 -91.24 21.06
CA ALA A 175 28.75 -90.04 21.59
C ALA A 175 28.22 -89.10 20.48
N GLN A 176 28.88 -89.06 19.31
CA GLN A 176 28.36 -88.33 18.14
C GLN A 176 27.10 -89.02 17.58
N LEU A 177 27.15 -90.36 17.45
CA LEU A 177 26.01 -91.16 17.04
C LEU A 177 24.85 -91.10 18.05
N GLU A 178 25.13 -90.98 19.35
CA GLU A 178 24.12 -90.78 20.40
C GLU A 178 23.46 -89.39 20.31
N MET A 179 24.23 -88.33 20.01
CA MET A 179 23.65 -87.00 19.75
C MET A 179 22.80 -87.00 18.48
N GLU A 180 23.27 -87.62 17.41
CA GLU A 180 22.52 -87.73 16.15
C GLU A 180 21.21 -88.50 16.37
N LYS A 181 21.25 -89.60 17.12
CA LYS A 181 20.06 -90.35 17.53
C LYS A 181 19.06 -89.46 18.28
N ASN A 182 19.49 -88.72 19.30
CA ASN A 182 18.61 -87.86 20.09
C ASN A 182 17.97 -86.74 19.23
N GLN A 183 18.71 -86.18 18.28
CA GLN A 183 18.18 -85.19 17.34
C GLN A 183 17.14 -85.81 16.39
N LEU A 184 17.41 -87.00 15.86
CA LEU A 184 16.48 -87.73 14.99
C LEU A 184 15.20 -88.11 15.76
N GLU A 185 15.31 -88.53 17.02
CA GLU A 185 14.16 -88.83 17.90
C GLU A 185 13.29 -87.59 18.16
N THR A 186 13.92 -86.45 18.42
CA THR A 186 13.20 -85.18 18.67
C THR A 186 12.43 -84.75 17.42
N ARG A 187 13.07 -84.79 16.24
CA ARG A 187 12.43 -84.45 14.95
C ARG A 187 11.31 -85.42 14.59
N LEU A 188 11.49 -86.71 14.87
CA LEU A 188 10.46 -87.72 14.66
C LEU A 188 9.25 -87.47 15.59
N GLY A 189 9.49 -87.07 16.83
CA GLY A 189 8.45 -86.66 17.78
C GLY A 189 7.65 -85.44 17.31
N GLU A 190 8.30 -84.45 16.70
CA GLU A 190 7.61 -83.29 16.12
C GLU A 190 6.84 -83.64 14.84
N LEU A 191 7.37 -84.51 13.98
CA LEU A 191 6.69 -84.93 12.74
C LEU A 191 5.50 -85.84 13.02
N ARG A 192 5.61 -86.81 13.95
CA ARG A 192 4.50 -87.70 14.33
C ARG A 192 3.31 -86.98 14.96
N ARG A 193 3.53 -85.79 15.55
CA ARG A 193 2.44 -84.93 16.02
C ARG A 193 1.61 -84.34 14.87
N ARG A 194 2.17 -84.26 13.66
CA ARG A 194 1.54 -83.60 12.49
C ARG A 194 1.21 -84.56 11.34
N TYR A 195 1.90 -85.69 11.23
CA TYR A 195 1.78 -86.64 10.12
C TYR A 195 1.62 -88.07 10.62
N THR A 196 0.89 -88.89 9.85
CA THR A 196 0.66 -90.32 10.15
C THR A 196 1.85 -91.18 9.74
N ASP A 197 2.01 -92.37 10.33
CA ASP A 197 3.18 -93.25 10.13
C ASP A 197 3.43 -93.74 8.67
N LYS A 198 2.49 -93.49 7.75
CA LYS A 198 2.62 -93.80 6.31
C LYS A 198 3.23 -92.67 5.47
N PHE A 199 3.53 -91.52 6.08
CA PHE A 199 4.11 -90.38 5.38
C PHE A 199 5.58 -90.68 4.99
N PRO A 200 6.01 -90.41 3.74
CA PRO A 200 7.35 -90.79 3.24
C PRO A 200 8.50 -90.29 4.14
N GLU A 201 8.43 -89.05 4.62
CA GLU A 201 9.49 -88.46 5.46
C GLU A 201 9.57 -89.10 6.86
N VAL A 202 8.46 -89.61 7.39
CA VAL A 202 8.46 -90.34 8.66
C VAL A 202 9.14 -91.70 8.48
N GLN A 203 8.90 -92.38 7.37
CA GLN A 203 9.55 -93.64 7.05
C GLN A 203 11.06 -93.46 6.78
N ASP A 204 11.46 -92.34 6.17
CA ASP A 204 12.88 -92.00 5.96
C ASP A 204 13.62 -91.73 7.28
N LEU A 205 12.98 -91.02 8.20
CA LEU A 205 13.52 -90.76 9.53
C LEU A 205 13.65 -92.05 10.36
N VAL A 206 12.64 -92.94 10.31
CA VAL A 206 12.69 -94.25 10.97
C VAL A 206 13.83 -95.10 10.40
N ARG A 207 14.03 -95.13 9.08
CA ARG A 207 15.13 -95.85 8.44
C ARG A 207 16.50 -95.33 8.87
N ARG A 208 16.69 -94.01 8.93
CA ARG A 208 17.93 -93.38 9.42
C ARG A 208 18.18 -93.66 10.90
N LEU A 209 17.15 -93.61 11.73
CA LEU A 209 17.28 -93.90 13.16
C LEU A 209 17.69 -95.36 13.39
N ASN A 210 17.13 -96.31 12.64
CA ASN A 210 17.52 -97.72 12.71
C ASN A 210 18.99 -97.91 12.31
N HIS A 211 19.46 -97.22 11.26
CA HIS A 211 20.85 -97.27 10.82
C HIS A 211 21.84 -96.73 11.86
N VAL A 212 21.50 -95.61 12.53
CA VAL A 212 22.29 -95.05 13.63
C VAL A 212 22.29 -95.99 14.84
N ASN A 213 21.16 -96.65 15.13
CA ASN A 213 21.05 -97.58 16.24
C ASN A 213 21.85 -98.88 15.99
N GLU A 214 21.90 -99.38 14.76
CA GLU A 214 22.79 -100.49 14.34
C GLU A 214 24.27 -100.12 14.41
N SER A 215 24.61 -98.88 14.04
CA SER A 215 25.97 -98.36 14.15
C SER A 215 26.42 -98.26 15.62
N LEU A 216 25.49 -97.93 16.53
CA LEU A 216 25.74 -97.86 17.97
C LEU A 216 25.92 -99.26 18.61
N THR A 217 25.29 -100.31 18.08
CA THR A 217 25.44 -101.68 18.60
C THR A 217 26.68 -102.40 18.06
N ALA A 218 27.23 -101.97 16.93
CA ALA A 218 28.42 -102.55 16.30
C ALA A 218 29.76 -102.12 16.95
N LEU A 219 29.77 -101.09 17.80
CA LEU A 219 30.98 -100.61 18.48
C LEU A 219 31.17 -101.27 19.87
N PRO A 220 32.21 -102.12 20.09
CA PRO A 220 32.53 -102.65 21.41
C PRO A 220 33.07 -101.55 22.34
N ALA A 221 32.67 -101.62 23.62
CA ALA A 221 33.19 -100.75 24.67
C ALA A 221 34.64 -101.16 24.98
N ASP A 222 35.62 -100.30 24.69
CA ASP A 222 36.99 -100.55 25.13
C ASP A 222 37.65 -99.33 25.79
N ARG A 223 38.01 -99.60 27.05
CA ARG A 223 39.32 -99.46 27.69
C ARG A 223 40.04 -98.12 27.59
N SER A 224 40.15 -97.53 28.78
CA SER A 224 41.12 -96.54 29.22
C SER A 224 42.57 -96.92 28.87
N SER A 225 43.32 -95.94 28.40
CA SER A 225 44.78 -95.93 28.52
C SER A 225 45.26 -94.51 28.80
N GLU A 226 46.04 -94.40 29.86
CA GLU A 226 46.78 -93.24 30.31
C GLU A 226 47.92 -92.88 29.37
N THR A 227 48.19 -91.57 29.24
CA THR A 227 49.50 -90.92 29.43
C THR A 227 49.68 -89.79 28.42
N ALA A 228 49.74 -88.56 28.93
CA ALA A 228 50.83 -87.59 28.71
C ALA A 228 50.31 -86.17 28.95
N ALA A 229 50.84 -85.56 30.01
CA ALA A 229 50.66 -84.17 30.34
C ALA A 229 51.29 -83.26 29.27
N SER A 230 50.60 -82.16 28.93
CA SER A 230 51.23 -80.94 28.44
C SER A 230 50.38 -79.75 28.89
N THR A 231 51.06 -78.85 29.60
CA THR A 231 50.51 -77.75 30.39
C THR A 231 50.36 -76.48 29.54
N SER A 232 49.20 -75.83 29.70
CA SER A 232 48.92 -74.39 29.49
C SER A 232 48.91 -73.85 28.04
N THR A 233 48.01 -72.98 27.60
CA THR A 233 46.98 -72.19 28.31
C THR A 233 45.87 -71.91 27.28
N LYS A 234 44.79 -72.69 27.27
CA LYS A 234 43.56 -72.29 26.55
C LYS A 234 42.76 -71.38 27.48
N PRO A 235 42.20 -70.26 26.98
CA PRO A 235 41.47 -69.32 27.82
C PRO A 235 40.32 -70.06 28.51
N THR A 236 40.24 -69.93 29.83
CA THR A 236 39.12 -70.44 30.64
C THR A 236 37.81 -69.96 30.00
N ALA A 237 36.78 -70.81 29.92
CA ALA A 237 35.51 -70.46 29.24
C ALA A 237 34.90 -69.14 29.75
N THR A 238 35.13 -68.81 31.02
CA THR A 238 34.81 -67.53 31.67
C THR A 238 35.53 -66.34 31.03
N ALA A 239 36.81 -66.47 30.67
CA ALA A 239 37.61 -65.40 30.07
C ALA A 239 37.11 -65.05 28.65
N LEU A 240 36.77 -66.06 27.84
CA LEU A 240 36.19 -65.85 26.51
C LEU A 240 34.81 -65.19 26.59
N ARG A 241 33.99 -65.58 27.57
CA ARG A 241 32.66 -64.98 27.80
C ARG A 241 32.75 -63.53 28.28
N LEU A 242 33.70 -63.22 29.16
CA LEU A 242 34.02 -61.86 29.58
C LEU A 242 34.49 -61.00 28.39
N GLU A 243 35.28 -61.56 27.46
CA GLU A 243 35.69 -60.84 26.25
C GLU A 243 34.48 -60.49 25.37
N VAL A 244 33.59 -61.45 25.11
CA VAL A 244 32.35 -61.21 24.32
C VAL A 244 31.49 -60.13 24.96
N ILE A 245 31.25 -60.19 26.27
CA ILE A 245 30.48 -59.17 27.01
C ILE A 245 31.17 -57.81 26.93
N SER A 246 32.51 -57.77 27.06
CA SER A 246 33.26 -56.51 27.00
C SER A 246 33.18 -55.83 25.63
N ARG A 247 33.21 -56.61 24.54
CA ARG A 247 33.04 -56.11 23.17
C ARG A 247 31.62 -55.59 22.95
N GLU A 248 30.61 -56.30 23.43
CA GLU A 248 29.22 -55.86 23.32
C GLU A 248 28.96 -54.59 24.14
N MET A 249 29.52 -54.48 25.34
CA MET A 249 29.47 -53.24 26.13
C MET A 249 30.16 -52.08 25.43
N GLN A 250 31.31 -52.30 24.77
CA GLN A 250 31.96 -51.25 23.99
C GLN A 250 31.07 -50.76 22.85
N ARG A 251 30.47 -51.70 22.10
CA ARG A 251 29.52 -51.40 21.03
C ARG A 251 28.33 -50.58 21.53
N LEU A 252 27.71 -50.99 22.64
CA LEU A 252 26.58 -50.26 23.23
C LEU A 252 27.00 -48.88 23.76
N LYS A 253 28.20 -48.73 24.33
CA LYS A 253 28.73 -47.42 24.75
C LYS A 253 28.97 -46.48 23.57
N GLU A 254 29.49 -46.99 22.46
CA GLU A 254 29.63 -46.22 21.23
C GLU A 254 28.26 -45.78 20.69
N GLU A 255 27.30 -46.70 20.70
CA GLU A 255 25.92 -46.41 20.29
C GLU A 255 25.26 -45.38 21.21
N GLN A 256 25.46 -45.48 22.53
CA GLN A 256 24.98 -44.50 23.49
C GLN A 256 25.55 -43.10 23.19
N ARG A 257 26.85 -42.99 22.90
CA ARG A 257 27.47 -41.71 22.51
C ARG A 257 26.89 -41.17 21.21
N ARG A 258 26.61 -42.05 20.23
CA ARG A 258 25.97 -41.69 18.96
C ARG A 258 24.57 -41.09 19.20
N ILE A 259 23.74 -41.79 19.97
CA ILE A 259 22.37 -41.35 20.31
C ILE A 259 22.41 -40.04 21.11
N GLN A 260 23.31 -39.91 22.09
CA GLN A 260 23.49 -38.67 22.85
C GLN A 260 23.88 -37.48 21.96
N GLY A 261 24.79 -37.70 20.99
CA GLY A 261 25.15 -36.68 20.01
C GLY A 261 23.97 -36.27 19.12
N GLN A 262 23.13 -37.23 18.71
CA GLN A 262 21.89 -36.95 17.97
C GLN A 262 20.91 -36.15 18.85
N ILE A 263 20.67 -36.57 20.09
CA ILE A 263 19.80 -35.85 21.03
C ILE A 263 20.26 -34.40 21.20
N ALA A 264 21.55 -34.16 21.44
CA ALA A 264 22.10 -32.82 21.59
C ALA A 264 21.88 -31.95 20.33
N THR A 265 22.02 -32.54 19.14
CA THR A 265 21.78 -31.85 17.86
C THR A 265 20.31 -31.47 17.69
N TYR A 266 19.38 -32.38 18.01
CA TYR A 266 17.94 -32.10 17.91
C TYR A 266 17.46 -31.15 19.01
N GLN A 267 18.02 -31.22 20.22
CA GLN A 267 17.76 -30.26 21.30
C GLN A 267 18.17 -28.85 20.89
N ALA A 268 19.39 -28.68 20.35
CA ALA A 268 19.84 -27.37 19.87
C ALA A 268 18.93 -26.80 18.77
N LYS A 269 18.42 -27.66 17.87
CA LYS A 269 17.44 -27.24 16.86
C LYS A 269 16.13 -26.75 17.50
N VAL A 270 15.59 -27.48 18.47
CA VAL A 270 14.36 -27.09 19.18
C VAL A 270 14.55 -25.78 19.94
N GLU A 271 15.69 -25.59 20.58
CA GLU A 271 16.03 -24.35 21.30
C GLU A 271 16.18 -23.13 20.36
N ALA A 272 16.56 -23.35 19.11
CA ALA A 272 16.64 -22.29 18.11
C ALA A 272 15.27 -21.83 17.59
N ILE A 273 14.23 -22.68 17.66
CA ILE A 273 12.91 -22.44 17.06
C ILE A 273 12.29 -21.09 17.48
N PRO A 274 12.22 -20.70 18.77
CA PRO A 274 11.56 -19.45 19.16
C PRO A 274 12.21 -18.22 18.52
N ARG A 275 13.54 -18.21 18.38
CA ARG A 275 14.26 -17.14 17.67
C ARG A 275 13.94 -17.18 16.18
N ARG A 276 13.90 -18.37 15.57
CA ARG A 276 13.55 -18.53 14.16
C ARG A 276 12.12 -18.13 13.85
N GLU A 277 11.20 -18.36 14.78
CA GLU A 277 9.82 -17.92 14.72
C GLU A 277 9.72 -16.40 14.71
N GLN A 278 10.40 -15.72 15.63
CA GLN A 278 10.45 -14.25 15.66
C GLN A 278 10.96 -13.66 14.34
N GLU A 279 12.11 -14.15 13.85
CA GLU A 279 12.68 -13.75 12.56
C GLU A 279 11.68 -14.02 11.41
N MET A 280 11.01 -15.19 11.39
CA MET A 280 10.01 -15.52 10.38
C MET A 280 8.78 -14.61 10.42
N VAL A 281 8.31 -14.25 11.62
CA VAL A 281 7.17 -13.33 11.80
C VAL A 281 7.49 -11.96 11.21
N ASP A 282 8.71 -11.44 11.43
CA ASP A 282 9.14 -10.16 10.88
C ASP A 282 9.20 -10.21 9.34
N LEU A 283 9.80 -11.25 8.77
CA LEU A 283 9.82 -11.43 7.30
C LEU A 283 8.41 -11.58 6.72
N THR A 284 7.53 -12.33 7.38
CA THR A 284 6.14 -12.55 6.93
C THR A 284 5.36 -11.24 6.98
N ARG A 285 5.52 -10.44 8.04
CA ARG A 285 4.92 -9.12 8.16
C ARG A 285 5.38 -8.18 7.03
N ASN A 286 6.67 -8.16 6.72
CA ASN A 286 7.21 -7.31 5.63
C ASN A 286 6.69 -7.75 4.25
N TYR A 287 6.58 -9.05 4.03
CA TYR A 287 5.93 -9.61 2.85
C TYR A 287 4.46 -9.19 2.77
N ASP A 288 3.68 -9.32 3.85
CA ASP A 288 2.26 -8.96 3.88
C ASP A 288 2.03 -7.46 3.64
N ILE A 289 2.89 -6.59 4.20
CA ILE A 289 2.85 -5.14 3.94
C ILE A 289 3.09 -4.86 2.45
N SER A 290 4.11 -5.49 1.86
CA SER A 290 4.47 -5.29 0.44
C SER A 290 3.36 -5.81 -0.48
N LYS A 291 2.77 -6.97 -0.14
CA LYS A 291 1.64 -7.56 -0.84
C LYS A 291 0.42 -6.66 -0.80
N THR A 292 0.05 -6.16 0.39
CA THR A 292 -1.09 -5.25 0.57
C THR A 292 -0.89 -3.95 -0.21
N ARG A 293 0.33 -3.39 -0.22
CA ARG A 293 0.67 -2.20 -1.00
C ARG A 293 0.50 -2.46 -2.50
N TYR A 294 1.00 -3.60 -3.00
CA TYR A 294 0.84 -4.00 -4.39
C TYR A 294 -0.64 -4.18 -4.76
N GLU A 295 -1.42 -4.90 -3.97
CA GLU A 295 -2.85 -5.11 -4.19
C GLU A 295 -3.64 -3.79 -4.19
N SER A 296 -3.32 -2.88 -3.27
CA SER A 296 -3.94 -1.54 -3.23
C SER A 296 -3.63 -0.71 -4.48
N LEU A 297 -2.37 -0.71 -4.94
CA LEU A 297 -1.96 -0.01 -6.15
C LEU A 297 -2.56 -0.65 -7.42
N LEU A 298 -2.63 -1.97 -7.46
CA LEU A 298 -3.29 -2.72 -8.53
C LEU A 298 -4.76 -2.35 -8.64
N GLY A 299 -5.49 -2.32 -7.51
CA GLY A 299 -6.88 -1.87 -7.48
C GLY A 299 -7.05 -0.42 -7.94
N LYS A 300 -6.16 0.49 -7.53
CA LYS A 300 -6.16 1.89 -7.99
C LYS A 300 -5.85 2.02 -9.48
N SER A 301 -4.94 1.20 -10.01
CA SER A 301 -4.64 1.16 -11.46
C SER A 301 -5.88 0.75 -12.24
N TYR A 302 -6.53 -0.36 -11.87
CA TYR A 302 -7.75 -0.79 -12.55
C TYR A 302 -8.87 0.24 -12.48
N ALA A 303 -9.04 0.90 -11.33
CA ALA A 303 -10.02 1.98 -11.19
C ALA A 303 -9.69 3.18 -12.08
N ALA A 304 -8.41 3.58 -12.17
CA ALA A 304 -7.96 4.66 -13.04
C ALA A 304 -8.12 4.31 -14.53
N ASP A 305 -7.76 3.10 -14.93
CA ASP A 305 -7.90 2.61 -16.31
C ASP A 305 -9.38 2.55 -16.72
N MET A 306 -10.26 2.06 -15.84
CA MET A 306 -11.70 2.08 -16.06
C MET A 306 -12.26 3.50 -16.16
N SER A 307 -11.78 4.43 -15.33
CA SER A 307 -12.18 5.85 -15.42
C SER A 307 -11.73 6.49 -16.73
N ASN A 308 -10.53 6.17 -17.20
CA ASN A 308 -10.00 6.64 -18.47
C ASN A 308 -10.82 6.08 -19.65
N GLU A 309 -11.19 4.81 -19.61
CA GLU A 309 -12.09 4.18 -20.60
C GLU A 309 -13.47 4.87 -20.61
N LEU A 310 -14.06 5.15 -19.44
CA LEU A 310 -15.36 5.84 -19.33
C LEU A 310 -15.31 7.27 -19.90
N ASP A 311 -14.20 7.99 -19.68
CA ASP A 311 -13.98 9.31 -20.25
C ASP A 311 -13.75 9.25 -21.76
N SER A 312 -13.02 8.24 -22.26
CA SER A 312 -12.80 8.02 -23.70
C SER A 312 -14.07 7.65 -24.46
N GLN A 313 -15.00 6.92 -23.82
CA GLN A 313 -16.30 6.55 -24.39
C GLN A 313 -17.34 7.67 -24.29
N GLU A 314 -16.95 8.89 -23.92
CA GLU A 314 -17.83 10.06 -23.76
C GLU A 314 -18.98 9.88 -22.74
N LYS A 315 -18.85 8.94 -21.79
CA LYS A 315 -19.89 8.66 -20.77
C LYS A 315 -19.69 9.43 -19.45
N GLY A 316 -18.64 10.24 -19.35
CA GLY A 316 -18.35 11.10 -18.20
C GLY A 316 -19.06 12.46 -18.21
N GLU A 317 -18.83 13.26 -17.16
CA GLU A 317 -19.36 14.64 -17.07
C GLU A 317 -18.74 15.52 -18.18
N ARG A 318 -19.58 16.13 -19.04
CA ARG A 318 -19.13 16.96 -20.16
C ARG A 318 -19.60 18.40 -20.02
N PHE A 319 -18.72 19.35 -20.35
CA PHE A 319 -19.12 20.72 -20.63
C PHE A 319 -19.73 20.81 -22.04
N VAL A 320 -21.01 21.18 -22.11
CA VAL A 320 -21.75 21.38 -23.36
C VAL A 320 -22.17 22.84 -23.45
N ILE A 321 -22.09 23.42 -24.65
CA ILE A 321 -22.61 24.77 -24.90
C ILE A 321 -24.13 24.68 -24.88
N LEU A 322 -24.75 25.26 -23.85
CA LEU A 322 -26.21 25.29 -23.71
C LEU A 322 -26.83 26.43 -24.53
N ASP A 323 -26.26 27.64 -24.45
CA ASP A 323 -26.73 28.82 -25.17
C ASP A 323 -25.55 29.53 -25.87
N PRO A 324 -25.48 29.53 -27.21
CA PRO A 324 -24.42 30.21 -27.94
C PRO A 324 -24.65 31.72 -27.97
N ALA A 325 -23.56 32.49 -27.98
CA ALA A 325 -23.62 33.94 -28.06
C ALA A 325 -24.21 34.40 -29.40
N ARG A 326 -25.21 35.29 -29.33
CA ARG A 326 -25.85 35.93 -30.49
C ARG A 326 -25.34 37.37 -30.64
N VAL A 327 -25.46 37.90 -31.86
CA VAL A 327 -25.08 39.29 -32.16
C VAL A 327 -25.96 40.25 -31.34
N PRO A 328 -25.38 41.14 -30.53
CA PRO A 328 -26.15 42.05 -29.67
C PRO A 328 -26.82 43.15 -30.49
N GLU A 329 -28.13 43.33 -30.31
CA GLU A 329 -28.93 44.36 -31.00
C GLU A 329 -28.86 45.74 -30.33
N LYS A 330 -28.50 45.80 -29.04
CA LYS A 330 -28.46 47.04 -28.25
C LYS A 330 -27.17 47.09 -27.42
N PRO A 331 -26.58 48.29 -27.23
CA PRO A 331 -25.35 48.44 -26.45
C PRO A 331 -25.59 48.19 -24.96
N PHE A 332 -24.67 47.45 -24.32
CA PHE A 332 -24.72 47.13 -22.90
C PHE A 332 -24.28 48.30 -22.02
N LYS A 333 -23.26 49.07 -22.44
CA LYS A 333 -22.74 50.25 -21.71
C LYS A 333 -22.31 51.37 -22.67
N PRO A 334 -22.42 52.66 -22.28
CA PRO A 334 -23.07 53.23 -21.10
C PRO A 334 -24.58 53.43 -21.28
N ASN A 335 -25.33 53.40 -20.19
CA ASN A 335 -26.76 53.73 -20.16
C ASN A 335 -27.00 55.22 -20.45
N ARG A 336 -27.12 55.59 -21.73
CA ARG A 336 -27.25 56.99 -22.20
C ARG A 336 -28.32 57.78 -21.44
N ARG A 337 -29.45 57.15 -21.11
CA ARG A 337 -30.55 57.78 -20.34
C ARG A 337 -30.15 58.17 -18.91
N LYS A 338 -29.47 57.28 -18.18
CA LYS A 338 -29.00 57.55 -16.80
C LYS A 338 -27.95 58.66 -16.80
N LEU A 339 -27.06 58.64 -17.79
CA LEU A 339 -26.00 59.63 -17.94
C LEU A 339 -26.55 61.02 -18.31
N MET A 340 -27.53 61.09 -19.22
CA MET A 340 -28.25 62.33 -19.53
C MET A 340 -28.94 62.89 -18.28
N ALA A 341 -29.66 62.06 -17.52
CA ALA A 341 -30.31 62.49 -16.29
C ALA A 341 -29.30 63.06 -15.28
N PHE A 342 -28.17 62.38 -15.07
CA PHE A 342 -27.11 62.86 -14.16
C PHE A 342 -26.55 64.22 -14.62
N SER A 343 -26.26 64.38 -15.91
CA SER A 343 -25.75 65.65 -16.46
C SER A 343 -26.73 66.81 -16.29
N PHE A 344 -28.03 66.54 -16.43
CA PHE A 344 -29.10 67.52 -16.24
C PHE A 344 -29.14 68.01 -14.79
N PHE A 345 -29.17 67.09 -13.82
CA PHE A 345 -29.17 67.45 -12.41
C PHE A 345 -27.89 68.19 -12.01
N MET A 346 -26.72 67.70 -12.42
CA MET A 346 -25.44 68.34 -12.09
C MET A 346 -25.37 69.78 -12.61
N SER A 347 -25.86 70.02 -13.83
CA SER A 347 -25.91 71.36 -14.43
C SER A 347 -26.90 72.29 -13.73
N PHE A 348 -28.05 71.75 -13.30
CA PHE A 348 -29.04 72.50 -12.52
C PHE A 348 -28.48 72.93 -11.16
N PHE A 349 -27.90 72.00 -10.40
CA PHE A 349 -27.29 72.29 -9.10
C PHE A 349 -26.10 73.24 -9.22
N CYS A 350 -25.26 73.10 -10.25
CA CYS A 350 -24.17 74.02 -10.50
C CYS A 350 -24.69 75.45 -10.75
N SER A 351 -25.75 75.60 -11.55
CA SER A 351 -26.37 76.91 -11.81
C SER A 351 -26.92 77.56 -10.53
N VAL A 352 -27.64 76.80 -9.72
CA VAL A 352 -28.17 77.29 -8.43
C VAL A 352 -27.01 77.62 -7.47
N GLY A 353 -25.99 76.78 -7.43
CA GLY A 353 -24.78 76.96 -6.61
C GLY A 353 -24.07 78.27 -6.93
N VAL A 354 -23.88 78.62 -8.20
CA VAL A 354 -23.27 79.90 -8.60
C VAL A 354 -24.07 81.10 -8.08
N VAL A 355 -25.40 81.03 -8.11
CA VAL A 355 -26.26 82.10 -7.58
C VAL A 355 -26.13 82.20 -6.05
N ILE A 356 -26.12 81.08 -5.33
CA ILE A 356 -25.99 81.04 -3.87
C ILE A 356 -24.62 81.52 -3.42
N ILE A 357 -23.54 81.01 -4.03
CA ILE A 357 -22.15 81.41 -3.75
C ILE A 357 -22.01 82.92 -3.93
N ARG A 358 -22.50 83.46 -5.04
CA ARG A 358 -22.52 84.91 -5.26
C ARG A 358 -23.26 85.66 -4.15
N THR A 359 -24.37 85.11 -3.68
CA THR A 359 -25.18 85.74 -2.62
C THR A 359 -24.43 85.71 -1.28
N TYR A 360 -23.73 84.62 -0.97
CA TYR A 360 -22.95 84.48 0.26
C TYR A 360 -21.68 85.34 0.26
N LEU A 361 -21.05 85.51 -0.92
CA LEU A 361 -19.90 86.39 -1.12
C LEU A 361 -20.27 87.88 -1.25
N ASP A 362 -21.55 88.27 -1.15
CA ASP A 362 -21.97 89.67 -1.14
C ASP A 362 -21.96 90.19 0.32
N PRO A 363 -20.99 91.03 0.71
CA PRO A 363 -20.80 91.46 2.11
C PRO A 363 -21.84 92.49 2.60
N ARG A 364 -22.94 92.69 1.87
CA ARG A 364 -23.97 93.68 2.18
C ARG A 364 -25.03 93.09 3.09
N VAL A 365 -25.23 93.71 4.26
CA VAL A 365 -26.31 93.36 5.19
C VAL A 365 -27.65 93.88 4.65
N LYS A 366 -28.57 92.98 4.31
CA LYS A 366 -29.84 93.32 3.64
C LYS A 366 -31.06 93.05 4.50
N THR A 367 -30.93 92.21 5.53
CA THR A 367 -32.08 91.79 6.36
C THR A 367 -31.83 92.09 7.83
N GLU A 368 -32.88 92.49 8.57
CA GLU A 368 -32.82 92.71 10.02
C GLU A 368 -32.22 91.51 10.79
N ARG A 369 -32.51 90.29 10.33
CA ARG A 369 -31.97 89.04 10.90
C ARG A 369 -30.45 88.92 10.75
N GLU A 370 -29.84 89.47 9.71
CA GLU A 370 -28.38 89.43 9.49
C GLU A 370 -27.64 90.38 10.46
N ILE A 371 -28.24 91.53 10.79
CA ILE A 371 -27.68 92.49 11.77
C ILE A 371 -27.56 91.83 13.15
N ARG A 372 -28.59 91.06 13.55
CA ARG A 372 -28.66 90.37 14.85
C ARG A 372 -27.66 89.21 14.97
N VAL A 373 -27.19 88.66 13.85
CA VAL A 373 -26.18 87.59 13.82
C VAL A 373 -24.76 88.17 13.86
N VAL A 374 -24.53 89.31 13.20
CA VAL A 374 -23.22 89.97 13.19
C VAL A 374 -22.92 90.69 14.51
N TYR A 375 -23.95 91.18 15.21
CA TYR A 375 -23.83 91.85 16.51
C TYR A 375 -24.68 91.13 17.58
N PRO A 376 -24.08 90.28 18.43
CA PRO A 376 -24.81 89.46 19.42
C PRO A 376 -25.40 90.22 20.62
N GLU A 377 -25.13 91.51 20.76
CA GLU A 377 -25.73 92.34 21.81
C GLU A 377 -27.05 92.97 21.36
N PRO A 378 -28.03 93.18 22.27
CA PRO A 378 -29.38 93.60 21.92
C PRO A 378 -29.41 95.10 21.59
N ILE A 379 -28.90 95.48 20.41
CA ILE A 379 -29.01 96.84 19.91
C ILE A 379 -30.47 97.06 19.46
N PRO A 380 -31.21 98.04 20.02
CA PRO A 380 -32.59 98.29 19.64
C PRO A 380 -32.66 98.84 18.22
N LEU A 381 -33.41 98.16 17.35
CA LEU A 381 -33.69 98.61 15.98
C LEU A 381 -34.62 99.84 16.04
N LEU A 382 -34.08 101.02 15.78
CA LEU A 382 -34.83 102.28 15.89
C LEU A 382 -35.76 102.55 14.70
N ALA A 383 -35.36 102.17 13.48
CA ALA A 383 -36.17 102.31 12.28
C ALA A 383 -35.63 101.40 11.16
N ALA A 384 -36.54 100.81 10.37
CA ALA A 384 -36.21 100.12 9.14
C ALA A 384 -36.63 100.98 7.94
N ILE A 385 -35.70 101.29 7.05
CA ILE A 385 -36.04 101.93 5.78
C ILE A 385 -36.61 100.85 4.86
N PRO A 386 -37.84 100.98 4.35
CA PRO A 386 -38.37 100.04 3.39
C PRO A 386 -37.47 100.04 2.15
N HIS A 387 -37.02 98.86 1.75
CA HIS A 387 -36.14 98.71 0.59
C HIS A 387 -36.93 99.03 -0.70
N ILE A 388 -36.76 100.25 -1.22
CA ILE A 388 -37.35 100.66 -2.49
C ILE A 388 -36.43 100.16 -3.60
N GLN A 389 -36.84 99.08 -4.28
CA GLN A 389 -36.07 98.50 -5.38
C GLN A 389 -35.93 99.49 -6.54
N SER A 390 -34.70 99.85 -6.90
CA SER A 390 -34.44 100.60 -8.14
C SER A 390 -34.67 99.70 -9.36
N THR A 391 -35.38 100.20 -10.37
CA THR A 391 -35.66 99.46 -11.63
C THR A 391 -34.37 99.05 -12.37
N ILE A 392 -33.27 99.78 -12.14
CA ILE A 392 -31.93 99.50 -12.70
C ILE A 392 -31.28 98.29 -12.03
N GLU A 393 -31.41 98.15 -10.71
CA GLU A 393 -30.85 97.01 -9.96
C GLU A 393 -31.58 95.71 -10.29
N ARG A 394 -32.92 95.76 -10.40
CA ARG A 394 -33.74 94.61 -10.81
C ARG A 394 -33.34 94.10 -12.21
N ARG A 395 -33.05 95.00 -13.15
CA ARG A 395 -32.57 94.63 -14.50
C ARG A 395 -31.18 93.98 -14.46
N ARG A 396 -30.25 94.43 -13.60
CA ARG A 396 -28.92 93.80 -13.46
C ARG A 396 -29.03 92.39 -12.88
N HIS A 397 -29.85 92.20 -11.86
CA HIS A 397 -30.08 90.88 -11.27
C HIS A 397 -30.73 89.91 -12.27
N LEU A 398 -31.76 90.35 -13.00
CA LEU A 398 -32.41 89.53 -14.03
C LEU A 398 -31.47 89.18 -15.19
N ARG A 399 -30.61 90.11 -15.64
CA ARG A 399 -29.59 89.81 -16.66
C ARG A 399 -28.57 88.78 -16.18
N PHE A 400 -28.18 88.83 -14.91
CA PHE A 400 -27.26 87.84 -14.35
C PHE A 400 -27.91 86.47 -14.21
N VAL A 401 -29.15 86.41 -13.71
CA VAL A 401 -29.92 85.16 -13.65
C VAL A 401 -30.09 84.58 -15.06
N ALA A 402 -30.42 85.42 -16.05
CA ALA A 402 -30.51 84.99 -17.45
C ALA A 402 -29.16 84.47 -17.98
N PHE A 403 -28.04 85.12 -17.64
CA PHE A 403 -26.70 84.65 -17.99
C PHE A 403 -26.38 83.29 -17.36
N ALA A 404 -26.64 83.11 -16.07
CA ALA A 404 -26.42 81.84 -15.36
C ALA A 404 -27.26 80.70 -15.96
N VAL A 405 -28.53 80.97 -16.27
CA VAL A 405 -29.41 79.99 -16.94
C VAL A 405 -28.91 79.66 -18.35
N SER A 406 -28.50 80.66 -19.14
CA SER A 406 -27.96 80.43 -20.49
C SER A 406 -26.67 79.63 -20.48
N PHE A 407 -25.79 79.85 -19.49
CA PHE A 407 -24.57 79.09 -19.30
C PHE A 407 -24.85 77.63 -18.94
N SER A 408 -25.85 77.37 -18.09
CA SER A 408 -26.29 76.01 -17.75
C SER A 408 -26.81 75.25 -18.96
N ILE A 409 -27.64 75.90 -19.80
CA ILE A 409 -28.16 75.29 -21.04
C ILE A 409 -27.01 74.93 -22.01
N LEU A 410 -26.03 75.83 -22.16
CA LEU A 410 -24.88 75.61 -23.03
C LEU A 410 -23.97 74.48 -22.49
N ALA A 411 -23.78 74.41 -21.17
CA ALA A 411 -23.05 73.33 -20.53
C ALA A 411 -23.73 71.96 -20.73
N ILE A 412 -25.06 71.89 -20.59
CA ILE A 412 -25.83 70.66 -20.86
C ILE A 412 -25.65 70.23 -22.32
N GLY A 413 -25.75 71.17 -23.26
CA GLY A 413 -25.54 70.90 -24.69
C GLY A 413 -24.14 70.38 -25.01
N ALA A 414 -23.10 70.99 -24.42
CA ALA A 414 -21.72 70.56 -24.59
C ALA A 414 -21.46 69.15 -24.03
N VAL A 415 -22.01 68.86 -22.83
CA VAL A 415 -21.91 67.52 -22.23
C VAL A 415 -22.68 66.50 -23.08
N ALA A 416 -23.89 66.80 -23.52
CA ALA A 416 -24.66 65.91 -24.39
C ALA A 416 -23.95 65.59 -25.71
N GLY A 417 -23.30 66.59 -26.33
CA GLY A 417 -22.47 66.39 -27.52
C GLY A 417 -21.24 65.52 -27.27
N LEU A 418 -20.57 65.71 -26.13
CA LEU A 418 -19.42 64.89 -25.73
C LEU A 418 -19.84 63.44 -25.45
N LEU A 419 -21.01 63.23 -24.84
CA LEU A 419 -21.59 61.91 -24.57
C LEU A 419 -22.00 61.16 -25.84
N TRP A 420 -22.41 61.87 -26.89
CA TRP A 420 -22.69 61.23 -28.19
C TRP A 420 -21.42 60.67 -28.85
N LYS A 421 -20.26 61.27 -28.56
CA LYS A 421 -18.95 60.85 -29.11
C LYS A 421 -18.35 59.63 -28.38
N ILE A 422 -18.89 59.24 -27.22
CA ILE A 422 -18.47 58.04 -26.50
C ILE A 422 -19.00 56.81 -27.24
N HIS A 423 -18.09 55.95 -27.69
CA HIS A 423 -18.43 54.77 -28.47
C HIS A 423 -19.24 53.78 -27.60
N PRO A 424 -20.34 53.22 -28.11
CA PRO A 424 -21.07 52.18 -27.40
C PRO A 424 -20.19 50.94 -27.22
N ILE A 425 -20.24 50.34 -26.02
CA ILE A 425 -19.69 49.03 -25.72
C ILE A 425 -20.86 48.05 -25.72
N LEU A 426 -20.72 47.00 -26.51
CA LEU A 426 -21.71 45.95 -26.73
C LEU A 426 -21.43 44.75 -25.84
#